data_AF-A0A812R3I8-F1
#
_entry.id   AF-A0A812R3I8-F1
#
_cell.length_a   1.000
_cell.length_b   1.000
_cell.length_c   1.000
_cell.angle_alpha   90.00
_cell.angle_beta   90.00
_cell.angle_gamma   90.00
#
_symmetry.space_group_name_H-M   'P 1'
#
loop_
_entity.id
_entity.type
_entity.pdbx_description
1 polymer ?
#
loop_
_entity_poly.entity_id
_entity_poly.type
_entity_poly.pdbx_seq_one_letter_code
_entity_poly.pdbx_strand_id
1 'polypeptide(L)'
;MFTAANELAQLDKNGYSAFPCVKAFVRDLHNYQADCAENMRKVPLIYSDVDTGGGIARKVVADYLTCALESEADAVDAYGLNVYSWCDETYPGDGKADNFQYSPYKDIKQDFEDFSVPFIFSEFGCNLGVFKTKCPYPGGRTWPDVKHFLGEDMGQFMSGAVAFQWSMDKEEYGLTLSPGFLAGQDKLYLLDNYFQLQKQYKKYQVNGTWNAPASEVDKCSFVPSDVAPMEYTHKRPACPSKAMWTKVQHEKRVDTVVDWDVLPPPAIAPIGNATLNISECPSSDAVPPAALTCTSS
;
A
#
# COMPACT_ATOMS: atom_id res chain seq x y z
N MET A 1 8.49 -8.77 0.46
CA MET A 1 7.37 -8.91 -0.50
C MET A 1 7.51 -7.81 -1.53
N PHE A 2 7.10 -8.03 -2.77
CA PHE A 2 7.06 -7.01 -3.82
C PHE A 2 5.64 -6.84 -4.33
N THR A 3 5.19 -5.59 -4.49
CA THR A 3 3.90 -5.29 -5.11
C THR A 3 4.02 -5.45 -6.62
N ALA A 4 3.34 -6.45 -7.18
CA ALA A 4 3.37 -6.74 -8.61
C ALA A 4 2.58 -5.72 -9.42
N ALA A 5 1.46 -5.23 -8.87
CA ALA A 5 0.66 -4.14 -9.41
C ALA A 5 -0.19 -3.50 -8.30
N ASN A 6 -0.66 -2.27 -8.54
CA ASN A 6 -1.42 -1.47 -7.58
C ASN A 6 -2.64 -0.82 -8.26
N GLU A 7 -3.83 -1.02 -7.68
CA GLU A 7 -5.10 -0.37 -8.00
C GLU A 7 -5.43 -0.30 -9.51
N LEU A 8 -5.42 -1.45 -10.19
CA LEU A 8 -5.80 -1.50 -11.60
C LEU A 8 -7.32 -1.61 -11.81
N ALA A 9 -8.08 -1.98 -10.78
CA ALA A 9 -9.54 -2.12 -10.83
C ALA A 9 -10.26 -0.83 -11.27
N GLN A 10 -9.64 0.33 -11.06
CA GLN A 10 -10.19 1.64 -11.41
C GLN A 10 -9.92 2.10 -12.86
N LEU A 11 -9.16 1.33 -13.64
CA LEU A 11 -8.63 1.79 -14.93
C LEU A 11 -9.54 1.52 -16.14
N ASP A 12 -10.57 0.67 -16.01
CA ASP A 12 -11.52 0.42 -17.08
C ASP A 12 -12.97 0.33 -16.57
N LYS A 13 -13.94 0.40 -17.49
CA LYS A 13 -15.37 0.49 -17.18
C LYS A 13 -15.89 -0.71 -16.36
N ASN A 14 -15.31 -1.89 -16.56
CA ASN A 14 -15.70 -3.13 -15.88
C ASN A 14 -14.71 -3.49 -14.76
N GLY A 15 -13.51 -2.89 -14.76
CA GLY A 15 -12.45 -3.05 -13.77
C GLY A 15 -11.59 -4.30 -13.91
N TYR A 16 -11.70 -5.10 -14.99
CA TYR A 16 -11.08 -6.43 -15.06
C TYR A 16 -10.07 -6.66 -16.19
N SER A 17 -10.01 -5.78 -17.19
CA SER A 17 -9.27 -6.08 -18.44
C SER A 17 -7.76 -6.19 -18.26
N ALA A 18 -7.22 -5.56 -17.21
CA ALA A 18 -5.79 -5.57 -16.91
C ALA A 18 -5.33 -6.78 -16.08
N PHE A 19 -6.24 -7.47 -15.38
CA PHE A 19 -5.85 -8.58 -14.48
C PHE A 19 -5.23 -9.81 -15.15
N PRO A 20 -5.59 -10.22 -16.38
CA PRO A 20 -4.82 -11.29 -17.04
C PRO A 20 -3.36 -10.88 -17.29
N CYS A 21 -3.06 -9.60 -17.50
CA CYS A 21 -1.68 -9.11 -17.56
C CYS A 21 -0.98 -9.18 -16.21
N VAL A 22 -1.70 -8.91 -15.11
CA VAL A 22 -1.16 -9.07 -13.74
C VAL A 22 -0.82 -10.53 -13.47
N LYS A 23 -1.74 -11.47 -13.74
CA LYS A 23 -1.49 -12.91 -13.56
C LYS A 23 -0.32 -13.39 -14.41
N ALA A 24 -0.23 -12.97 -15.68
CA ALA A 24 0.91 -13.29 -16.54
C ALA A 24 2.24 -12.73 -15.99
N PHE A 25 2.25 -11.50 -15.47
CA PHE A 25 3.43 -10.89 -14.87
C PHE A 25 3.86 -11.62 -13.59
N VAL A 26 2.92 -12.00 -12.73
CA VAL A 26 3.15 -12.78 -11.51
C VAL A 26 3.71 -14.15 -11.85
N ARG A 27 3.11 -14.86 -12.84
CA ARG A 27 3.62 -16.12 -13.39
C ARG A 27 5.06 -16.01 -13.84
N ASP A 28 5.38 -14.99 -14.61
CA ASP A 28 6.71 -14.80 -15.16
C ASP A 28 7.74 -14.45 -14.07
N LEU A 29 7.37 -13.64 -13.08
CA LEU A 29 8.22 -13.35 -11.91
C LEU A 29 8.46 -14.58 -11.03
N HIS A 30 7.42 -15.36 -10.74
CA HIS A 30 7.56 -16.61 -9.98
C HIS A 30 8.46 -17.61 -10.68
N ASN A 31 8.27 -17.81 -11.99
CA ASN A 31 9.13 -18.68 -12.80
C ASN A 31 10.58 -18.17 -12.81
N TYR A 32 10.79 -16.86 -12.93
CA TYR A 32 12.12 -16.27 -12.88
C TYR A 32 12.80 -16.48 -11.51
N GLN A 33 12.06 -16.31 -10.41
CA GLN A 33 12.58 -16.58 -9.07
C GLN A 33 12.92 -18.05 -8.86
N ALA A 34 12.13 -18.97 -9.42
CA ALA A 34 12.40 -20.40 -9.39
C ALA A 34 13.66 -20.77 -10.20
N ASP A 35 13.77 -20.26 -11.43
CA ASP A 35 14.94 -20.48 -12.31
C ASP A 35 16.25 -19.94 -11.67
N CYS A 36 16.14 -18.88 -10.86
CA CYS A 36 17.28 -18.22 -10.23
C CYS A 36 17.46 -18.54 -8.73
N ALA A 37 16.82 -19.60 -8.22
CA ALA A 37 16.78 -19.95 -6.80
C ALA A 37 18.18 -20.19 -6.17
N GLU A 38 19.19 -20.55 -6.96
CA GLU A 38 20.56 -20.72 -6.48
C GLU A 38 21.21 -19.39 -6.02
N ASN A 39 20.78 -18.27 -6.60
CA ASN A 39 21.42 -16.96 -6.39
C ASN A 39 20.47 -15.91 -5.79
N MET A 40 19.19 -16.24 -5.65
CA MET A 40 18.15 -15.32 -5.18
C MET A 40 17.18 -16.04 -4.24
N ARG A 41 16.81 -15.39 -3.14
CA ARG A 41 15.70 -15.87 -2.30
C ARG A 41 14.36 -15.68 -3.03
N LYS A 42 13.40 -16.58 -2.79
CA LYS A 42 11.99 -16.31 -3.12
C LYS A 42 11.52 -15.09 -2.32
N VAL A 43 10.90 -14.15 -2.99
CA VAL A 43 10.28 -12.95 -2.43
C VAL A 43 8.80 -13.04 -2.79
N PRO A 44 7.90 -13.05 -1.80
CA PRO A 44 6.48 -13.10 -2.09
C PRO A 44 6.01 -11.92 -2.94
N LEU A 45 5.04 -12.16 -3.83
CA LEU A 45 4.41 -11.16 -4.68
C LEU A 45 3.01 -10.84 -4.15
N ILE A 46 2.71 -9.55 -4.00
CA ILE A 46 1.40 -9.05 -3.57
C ILE A 46 0.76 -8.23 -4.69
N TYR A 47 -0.56 -8.32 -4.83
CA TYR A 47 -1.34 -7.30 -5.53
C TYR A 47 -2.01 -6.39 -4.50
N SER A 48 -1.96 -5.08 -4.72
CA SER A 48 -2.55 -4.07 -3.84
C SER A 48 -3.74 -3.44 -4.54
N ASP A 49 -4.94 -3.62 -4.02
CA ASP A 49 -6.17 -3.14 -4.64
C ASP A 49 -6.73 -1.90 -3.95
N VAL A 50 -7.62 -1.18 -4.62
CA VAL A 50 -8.36 -0.06 -4.02
C VAL A 50 -9.63 -0.58 -3.35
N ASP A 51 -9.97 -0.08 -2.16
CA ASP A 51 -11.27 -0.36 -1.55
C ASP A 51 -12.41 0.38 -2.28
N THR A 52 -13.01 -0.26 -3.29
CA THR A 52 -14.16 0.28 -4.02
C THR A 52 -15.49 0.19 -3.24
N GLY A 53 -15.47 -0.25 -1.98
CA GLY A 53 -16.65 -0.54 -1.17
C GLY A 53 -17.24 -1.94 -1.43
N GLY A 54 -18.24 -2.32 -0.63
CA GLY A 54 -18.83 -3.67 -0.50
C GLY A 54 -19.55 -4.26 -1.72
N GLY A 55 -19.21 -3.84 -2.93
CA GLY A 55 -19.60 -4.54 -4.14
C GLY A 55 -18.79 -5.82 -4.32
N ILE A 56 -19.41 -6.80 -4.99
CA ILE A 56 -18.83 -8.08 -5.43
C ILE A 56 -17.47 -7.91 -6.16
N ALA A 57 -17.18 -6.72 -6.71
CA ALA A 57 -15.93 -6.42 -7.39
C ALA A 57 -14.68 -6.71 -6.52
N ARG A 58 -14.62 -6.26 -5.27
CA ARG A 58 -13.43 -6.45 -4.42
C ARG A 58 -13.09 -7.93 -4.22
N LYS A 59 -14.09 -8.73 -3.84
CA LYS A 59 -13.90 -10.17 -3.64
C LYS A 59 -13.64 -10.91 -4.95
N VAL A 60 -14.29 -10.52 -6.06
CA VAL A 60 -14.05 -11.13 -7.37
C VAL A 60 -12.61 -10.90 -7.84
N VAL A 61 -12.07 -9.69 -7.66
CA VAL A 61 -10.66 -9.40 -7.99
C VAL A 61 -9.72 -10.21 -7.10
N ALA A 62 -9.99 -10.26 -5.80
CA ALA A 62 -9.21 -11.05 -4.86
C ALA A 62 -9.18 -12.53 -5.25
N ASP A 63 -10.34 -13.16 -5.36
CA ASP A 63 -10.49 -14.58 -5.69
C ASP A 63 -9.82 -14.91 -7.04
N TYR A 64 -9.91 -14.02 -8.04
CA TYR A 64 -9.28 -14.22 -9.35
C TYR A 64 -7.75 -14.10 -9.32
N LEU A 65 -7.20 -13.13 -8.59
CA LEU A 65 -5.76 -12.91 -8.54
C LEU A 65 -5.05 -13.93 -7.64
N THR A 66 -5.76 -14.54 -6.69
CA THR A 66 -5.19 -15.54 -5.77
C THR A 66 -5.45 -16.99 -6.17
N CYS A 67 -6.24 -17.26 -7.21
CA CYS A 67 -6.44 -18.61 -7.73
C CYS A 67 -5.46 -18.97 -8.85
N ALA A 68 -5.19 -20.26 -9.06
CA ALA A 68 -4.43 -20.77 -10.19
C ALA A 68 -5.33 -20.87 -11.43
N LEU A 69 -4.95 -20.17 -12.51
CA LEU A 69 -5.68 -20.21 -13.79
C LEU A 69 -5.06 -21.23 -14.77
N GLU A 70 -3.76 -21.09 -15.05
CA GLU A 70 -2.93 -22.03 -15.79
C GLU A 70 -2.03 -22.84 -14.85
N SER A 71 -1.52 -22.22 -13.79
CA SER A 71 -0.65 -22.84 -12.78
C SER A 71 -0.62 -22.02 -11.50
N GLU A 72 -0.16 -22.61 -10.39
CA GLU A 72 0.02 -21.88 -9.12
C GLU A 72 0.92 -20.65 -9.26
N ALA A 73 1.82 -20.64 -10.25
CA ALA A 73 2.72 -19.51 -10.47
C ALA A 73 1.97 -18.22 -10.87
N ASP A 74 0.76 -18.30 -11.43
CA ASP A 74 0.00 -17.12 -11.85
C ASP A 74 -0.89 -16.50 -10.74
N ALA A 75 -0.86 -17.09 -9.54
CA ALA A 75 -1.51 -16.56 -8.35
C ALA A 75 -0.55 -15.68 -7.53
N VAL A 76 -1.04 -14.56 -6.99
CA VAL A 76 -0.25 -13.76 -6.03
C VAL A 76 -0.15 -14.48 -4.69
N ASP A 77 0.97 -14.31 -3.98
CA ASP A 77 1.20 -14.95 -2.66
C ASP A 77 0.45 -14.22 -1.52
N ALA A 78 0.00 -12.99 -1.74
CA ALA A 78 -0.75 -12.17 -0.78
C ALA A 78 -1.68 -11.18 -1.50
N TYR A 79 -2.72 -10.74 -0.80
CA TYR A 79 -3.64 -9.70 -1.28
C TYR A 79 -3.64 -8.49 -0.36
N GLY A 80 -3.46 -7.31 -0.95
CA GLY A 80 -3.45 -6.02 -0.27
C GLY A 80 -4.70 -5.22 -0.61
N LEU A 81 -5.21 -4.46 0.36
CA LEU A 81 -6.27 -3.48 0.14
C LEU A 81 -5.86 -2.11 0.68
N ASN A 82 -6.04 -1.08 -0.13
CA ASN A 82 -5.86 0.33 0.22
C ASN A 82 -7.19 0.85 0.79
N VAL A 83 -7.26 0.98 2.12
CA VAL A 83 -8.52 1.16 2.85
C VAL A 83 -8.58 2.52 3.54
N TYR A 84 -9.46 3.39 3.01
CA TYR A 84 -9.67 4.75 3.52
C TYR A 84 -11.09 5.01 4.01
N SER A 85 -11.89 3.96 4.17
CA SER A 85 -13.33 4.06 4.45
C SER A 85 -13.67 4.43 5.91
N TRP A 86 -12.72 4.33 6.84
CA TRP A 86 -12.91 4.70 8.25
C TRP A 86 -12.56 6.17 8.52
N CYS A 87 -13.55 7.06 8.46
CA CYS A 87 -13.37 8.51 8.56
C CYS A 87 -14.07 9.17 9.76
N ASP A 88 -14.55 8.39 10.73
CA ASP A 88 -15.22 8.85 11.94
C ASP A 88 -14.55 8.26 13.19
N GLU A 89 -14.40 9.06 14.24
CA GLU A 89 -13.90 8.62 15.55
C GLU A 89 -14.89 7.70 16.27
N THR A 90 -16.16 7.84 15.94
CA THR A 90 -17.29 7.18 16.58
C THR A 90 -18.18 6.53 15.53
N TYR A 91 -18.05 5.23 15.29
CA TYR A 91 -19.03 4.48 14.48
C TYR A 91 -20.09 3.82 15.38
N PRO A 92 -21.39 3.83 15.00
CA PRO A 92 -21.97 4.41 13.77
C PRO A 92 -22.16 5.93 13.73
N GLY A 93 -21.85 6.65 14.81
CA GLY A 93 -22.11 8.08 14.96
C GLY A 93 -23.58 8.33 15.34
N ASP A 94 -23.79 9.07 16.45
CA ASP A 94 -25.07 9.37 17.16
C ASP A 94 -25.03 9.10 18.68
N GLY A 95 -23.85 8.85 19.26
CA GLY A 95 -23.69 8.56 20.68
C GLY A 95 -24.01 7.11 21.05
N LYS A 96 -24.26 6.24 20.08
CA LYS A 96 -24.20 4.79 20.28
C LYS A 96 -22.79 4.35 20.64
N ALA A 97 -22.72 3.29 21.45
CA ALA A 97 -21.46 2.62 21.72
C ALA A 97 -20.80 2.20 20.40
N ASP A 98 -19.49 2.43 20.34
CA ASP A 98 -18.57 1.91 19.33
C ASP A 98 -18.92 0.46 18.98
N ASN A 99 -19.44 0.24 17.76
CA ASN A 99 -19.95 -1.05 17.34
C ASN A 99 -19.48 -1.38 15.92
N PHE A 100 -18.59 -2.38 15.82
CA PHE A 100 -18.01 -2.85 14.57
C PHE A 100 -19.06 -3.27 13.53
N GLN A 101 -20.24 -3.75 13.95
CA GLN A 101 -21.32 -4.17 13.05
C GLN A 101 -21.89 -3.04 12.18
N TYR A 102 -21.65 -1.79 12.55
CA TYR A 102 -22.03 -0.63 11.74
C TYR A 102 -20.83 0.11 11.14
N SER A 103 -19.63 -0.46 11.30
CA SER A 103 -18.42 0.12 10.75
C SER A 103 -18.31 -0.13 9.24
N PRO A 104 -17.55 0.71 8.52
CA PRO A 104 -17.27 0.50 7.10
C PRO A 104 -16.46 -0.79 6.83
N TYR A 105 -15.84 -1.35 7.86
CA TYR A 105 -15.02 -2.57 7.75
C TYR A 105 -15.85 -3.86 7.89
N LYS A 106 -17.14 -3.76 8.23
CA LYS A 106 -18.00 -4.94 8.30
C LYS A 106 -18.00 -5.73 6.99
N ASP A 107 -18.17 -5.04 5.87
CA ASP A 107 -18.22 -5.71 4.56
C ASP A 107 -16.84 -6.25 4.16
N ILE A 108 -15.75 -5.59 4.61
CA ILE A 108 -14.38 -6.13 4.44
C ILE A 108 -14.26 -7.46 5.18
N LYS A 109 -14.71 -7.51 6.44
CA LYS A 109 -14.71 -8.76 7.21
C LYS A 109 -15.50 -9.85 6.48
N GLN A 110 -16.71 -9.53 6.02
CA GLN A 110 -17.55 -10.50 5.31
C GLN A 110 -16.87 -11.06 4.05
N ASP A 111 -16.10 -10.25 3.33
CA ASP A 111 -15.40 -10.71 2.12
C ASP A 111 -14.18 -11.58 2.41
N PHE A 112 -13.47 -11.31 3.51
CA PHE A 112 -12.12 -11.82 3.76
C PHE A 112 -11.95 -12.71 4.99
N GLU A 113 -12.96 -12.89 5.85
CA GLU A 113 -12.82 -13.70 7.07
C GLU A 113 -12.48 -15.17 6.81
N ASP A 114 -12.94 -15.73 5.69
CA ASP A 114 -12.63 -17.08 5.22
C ASP A 114 -11.61 -17.08 4.06
N PHE A 115 -10.88 -15.98 3.85
CA PHE A 115 -9.90 -15.89 2.76
C PHE A 115 -8.66 -16.72 3.06
N SER A 116 -8.28 -17.58 2.11
CA SER A 116 -7.21 -18.55 2.29
C SER A 116 -5.81 -17.95 2.15
N VAL A 117 -5.68 -16.81 1.48
CA VAL A 117 -4.39 -16.15 1.19
C VAL A 117 -4.13 -15.00 2.17
N PRO A 118 -2.87 -14.74 2.58
CA PRO A 118 -2.54 -13.62 3.45
C PRO A 118 -3.14 -12.29 2.98
N PHE A 119 -3.98 -11.69 3.82
CA PHE A 119 -4.67 -10.44 3.54
C PHE A 119 -4.12 -9.31 4.41
N ILE A 120 -3.73 -8.19 3.79
CA ILE A 120 -3.15 -7.03 4.48
C ILE A 120 -3.87 -5.75 4.05
N PHE A 121 -4.01 -4.78 4.95
CA PHE A 121 -4.23 -3.40 4.49
C PHE A 121 -2.90 -2.83 4.00
N SER A 122 -2.70 -2.84 2.69
CA SER A 122 -1.51 -2.28 2.04
C SER A 122 -1.40 -0.77 2.25
N GLU A 123 -2.54 -0.11 2.47
CA GLU A 123 -2.63 1.26 2.96
C GLU A 123 -3.84 1.40 3.90
N PHE A 124 -3.72 2.23 4.93
CA PHE A 124 -4.87 2.71 5.69
C PHE A 124 -4.65 4.11 6.28
N GLY A 125 -5.74 4.75 6.68
CA GLY A 125 -5.73 5.97 7.48
C GLY A 125 -6.38 7.16 6.80
N CYS A 126 -7.71 7.17 6.76
CA CYS A 126 -8.53 8.25 6.18
C CYS A 126 -8.10 9.64 6.66
N ASN A 127 -7.96 10.59 5.73
CA ASN A 127 -7.63 12.00 5.99
C ASN A 127 -8.80 12.93 5.66
N LEU A 128 -10.03 12.54 5.96
CA LEU A 128 -11.24 13.33 5.69
C LEU A 128 -11.92 13.78 6.99
N GLY A 129 -12.79 14.80 6.88
CA GLY A 129 -13.56 15.30 8.02
C GLY A 129 -12.69 15.73 9.20
N VAL A 130 -12.94 15.13 10.37
CA VAL A 130 -12.21 15.40 11.62
C VAL A 130 -10.75 14.95 11.58
N PHE A 131 -10.38 14.08 10.62
CA PHE A 131 -9.02 13.56 10.48
C PHE A 131 -8.11 14.38 9.58
N LYS A 132 -8.62 15.45 8.96
CA LYS A 132 -7.84 16.30 8.06
C LYS A 132 -6.62 16.89 8.75
N THR A 133 -5.45 16.62 8.17
CA THR A 133 -4.16 17.15 8.65
C THR A 133 -3.67 18.27 7.73
N LYS A 134 -4.13 19.49 7.97
CA LYS A 134 -3.78 20.65 7.12
C LYS A 134 -2.89 21.64 7.85
N CYS A 135 -2.10 22.40 7.09
CA CYS A 135 -1.26 23.46 7.64
C CYS A 135 -2.07 24.44 8.52
N PRO A 136 -1.62 24.83 9.76
CA PRO A 136 -0.29 24.65 10.36
C PRO A 136 0.00 23.27 10.98
N TYR A 137 -0.71 22.23 10.53
CA TYR A 137 -0.62 20.83 10.93
C TYR A 137 -0.97 20.51 12.40
N PRO A 138 -1.95 21.19 13.03
CA PRO A 138 -2.45 20.75 14.34
C PRO A 138 -3.42 19.57 14.18
N GLY A 139 -3.34 18.59 15.09
CA GLY A 139 -4.26 17.48 15.15
C GLY A 139 -4.19 16.52 13.95
N GLY A 140 -5.34 15.95 13.60
CA GLY A 140 -5.50 15.01 12.49
C GLY A 140 -6.06 13.66 12.94
N ARG A 141 -5.56 12.59 12.33
CA ARG A 141 -5.98 11.20 12.55
C ARG A 141 -5.69 10.73 13.97
N THR A 142 -6.72 10.15 14.58
CA THR A 142 -6.63 9.46 15.88
C THR A 142 -6.56 7.94 15.74
N TRP A 143 -6.68 7.42 14.51
CA TRP A 143 -6.51 6.01 14.14
C TRP A 143 -7.43 5.03 14.91
N PRO A 144 -8.74 5.32 14.99
CA PRO A 144 -9.68 4.51 15.78
C PRO A 144 -9.88 3.08 15.24
N ASP A 145 -9.58 2.86 13.96
CA ASP A 145 -9.65 1.59 13.24
C ASP A 145 -8.60 0.56 13.67
N VAL A 146 -7.44 1.02 14.17
CA VAL A 146 -6.32 0.15 14.58
C VAL A 146 -6.73 -0.94 15.56
N LYS A 147 -7.63 -0.63 16.49
CA LYS A 147 -8.11 -1.60 17.48
C LYS A 147 -8.86 -2.79 16.87
N HIS A 148 -9.45 -2.62 15.69
CA HIS A 148 -10.29 -3.65 15.06
C HIS A 148 -9.44 -4.65 14.28
N PHE A 149 -8.48 -4.17 13.48
CA PHE A 149 -7.61 -5.05 12.71
C PHE A 149 -6.41 -5.62 13.48
N LEU A 150 -6.07 -5.04 14.64
CA LEU A 150 -5.15 -5.67 15.60
C LEU A 150 -5.87 -6.41 16.74
N GLY A 151 -7.20 -6.32 16.81
CA GLY A 151 -8.03 -6.92 17.86
C GLY A 151 -8.86 -8.11 17.37
N GLU A 152 -9.93 -8.43 18.10
CA GLU A 152 -10.75 -9.62 17.84
C GLU A 152 -11.66 -9.49 16.60
N ASP A 153 -11.95 -8.27 16.15
CA ASP A 153 -12.87 -8.07 15.03
C ASP A 153 -12.31 -8.61 13.71
N MET A 154 -11.03 -8.34 13.42
CA MET A 154 -10.38 -8.75 12.18
C MET A 154 -8.98 -9.37 12.35
N GLY A 155 -8.34 -9.23 13.51
CA GLY A 155 -6.97 -9.71 13.73
C GLY A 155 -6.77 -11.22 13.66
N GLN A 156 -7.86 -12.01 13.52
CA GLN A 156 -7.79 -13.46 13.30
C GLN A 156 -7.46 -13.84 11.85
N PHE A 157 -7.88 -13.03 10.87
CA PHE A 157 -7.66 -13.30 9.44
C PHE A 157 -6.74 -12.28 8.76
N MET A 158 -6.52 -11.11 9.37
CA MET A 158 -5.63 -10.10 8.83
C MET A 158 -4.16 -10.33 9.18
N SER A 159 -3.28 -10.07 8.21
CA SER A 159 -1.82 -10.09 8.33
C SER A 159 -1.21 -8.72 8.65
N GLY A 160 -2.01 -7.76 9.12
CA GLY A 160 -1.59 -6.42 9.52
C GLY A 160 -2.04 -5.30 8.57
N ALA A 161 -1.44 -4.13 8.74
CA ALA A 161 -1.79 -2.91 8.02
C ALA A 161 -0.60 -1.93 7.93
N VAL A 162 -0.52 -1.14 6.86
CA VAL A 162 0.52 -0.11 6.66
C VAL A 162 -0.11 1.28 6.64
N ALA A 163 0.25 2.14 7.60
CA ALA A 163 -0.31 3.49 7.68
C ALA A 163 0.23 4.36 6.54
N PHE A 164 -0.67 4.99 5.79
CA PHE A 164 -0.31 5.91 4.70
C PHE A 164 -0.32 7.36 5.22
N GLN A 165 0.78 8.11 5.24
CA GLN A 165 2.15 7.77 4.88
C GLN A 165 3.15 8.51 5.77
N TRP A 166 4.41 8.10 5.75
CA TRP A 166 5.46 8.68 6.60
C TRP A 166 5.68 10.18 6.34
N SER A 167 5.94 10.54 5.08
CA SER A 167 6.32 11.89 4.68
C SER A 167 5.10 12.73 4.32
N MET A 168 5.09 14.00 4.74
CA MET A 168 4.08 14.97 4.29
C MET A 168 4.29 15.37 2.84
N ASP A 169 3.18 15.45 2.11
CA ASP A 169 3.11 15.96 0.74
C ASP A 169 1.85 16.81 0.54
N LYS A 170 1.53 17.12 -0.73
CA LYS A 170 0.36 17.92 -1.11
C LYS A 170 -0.98 17.24 -0.78
N GLU A 171 -1.02 15.92 -0.58
CA GLU A 171 -2.25 15.17 -0.26
C GLU A 171 -2.49 15.12 1.26
N GLU A 172 -1.61 15.72 2.06
CA GLU A 172 -1.80 15.99 3.48
C GLU A 172 -1.85 14.74 4.40
N TYR A 173 -1.36 13.58 3.94
CA TYR A 173 -1.37 12.30 4.69
C TYR A 173 -0.15 12.07 5.59
N GLY A 174 0.77 13.02 5.68
CA GLY A 174 2.06 12.80 6.37
C GLY A 174 1.94 12.54 7.87
N LEU A 175 2.83 11.67 8.36
CA LEU A 175 3.14 11.52 9.79
C LEU A 175 4.25 12.48 10.24
N THR A 176 5.05 12.97 9.29
CA THR A 176 6.25 13.78 9.54
C THR A 176 6.42 14.90 8.53
N LEU A 177 7.09 15.98 8.95
CA LEU A 177 7.64 16.98 8.05
C LEU A 177 9.15 16.73 7.94
N SER A 178 9.66 16.47 6.74
CA SER A 178 11.10 16.35 6.47
C SER A 178 11.79 17.72 6.57
N PRO A 179 13.10 17.80 6.89
CA PRO A 179 13.83 19.06 6.82
C PRO A 179 13.63 19.78 5.49
N GLY A 180 13.53 21.11 5.54
CA GLY A 180 13.24 21.94 4.38
C GLY A 180 11.79 21.90 3.90
N PHE A 181 10.89 21.13 4.54
CA PHE A 181 9.47 21.19 4.23
C PHE A 181 8.86 22.55 4.63
N LEU A 182 9.18 23.04 5.83
CA LEU A 182 8.94 24.42 6.26
C LEU A 182 10.24 25.23 6.16
N ALA A 183 10.18 26.56 6.02
CA ALA A 183 11.41 27.34 6.04
C ALA A 183 12.05 27.36 7.41
N GLY A 184 13.38 27.31 7.41
CA GLY A 184 14.17 27.22 8.63
C GLY A 184 14.01 25.89 9.36
N GLN A 185 13.28 24.91 8.81
CA GLN A 185 13.21 23.57 9.36
C GLN A 185 14.50 22.81 9.02
N ASP A 186 15.34 22.62 10.02
CA ASP A 186 16.63 21.94 9.93
C ASP A 186 16.57 20.45 10.33
N LYS A 187 15.46 20.01 10.92
CA LYS A 187 15.26 18.65 11.44
C LYS A 187 13.88 18.10 11.10
N LEU A 188 13.75 16.77 11.20
CA LEU A 188 12.47 16.08 11.07
C LEU A 188 11.50 16.52 12.19
N TYR A 189 10.26 16.87 11.85
CA TYR A 189 9.19 17.10 12.83
C TYR A 189 8.18 15.95 12.78
N LEU A 190 7.87 15.37 13.93
CA LEU A 190 6.79 14.40 14.08
C LEU A 190 5.48 15.15 14.33
N LEU A 191 4.42 14.77 13.62
CA LEU A 191 3.09 15.38 13.74
C LEU A 191 2.22 14.67 14.77
N ASP A 192 1.11 15.29 15.16
CA ASP A 192 0.14 14.70 16.09
C ASP A 192 -0.37 13.33 15.60
N ASN A 193 -0.58 13.17 14.29
CA ASN A 193 -0.88 11.89 13.64
C ASN A 193 0.10 10.78 14.05
N TYR A 194 1.40 11.05 14.06
CA TYR A 194 2.43 10.07 14.42
C TYR A 194 2.26 9.63 15.88
N PHE A 195 2.07 10.59 16.79
CA PHE A 195 1.93 10.28 18.20
C PHE A 195 0.63 9.53 18.51
N GLN A 196 -0.47 9.82 17.79
CA GLN A 196 -1.70 9.06 17.89
C GLN A 196 -1.54 7.64 17.36
N LEU A 197 -0.88 7.45 16.20
CA LEU A 197 -0.63 6.11 15.67
C LEU A 197 0.25 5.29 16.61
N GLN A 198 1.32 5.90 17.13
CA GLN A 198 2.19 5.28 18.12
C GLN A 198 1.42 4.87 19.37
N LYS A 199 0.47 5.69 19.83
CA LYS A 199 -0.42 5.37 20.95
C LYS A 199 -1.29 4.15 20.66
N GLN A 200 -1.86 4.03 19.45
CA GLN A 200 -2.65 2.85 19.08
C GLN A 200 -1.79 1.58 19.05
N TYR A 201 -0.63 1.60 18.38
CA TYR A 201 0.26 0.42 18.30
C TYR A 201 0.88 0.01 19.64
N LYS A 202 1.01 0.93 20.60
CA LYS A 202 1.38 0.58 21.98
C LYS A 202 0.24 -0.09 22.74
N LYS A 203 -1.01 0.25 22.42
CA LYS A 203 -2.21 -0.23 23.13
C LYS A 203 -2.69 -1.57 22.58
N TYR A 204 -2.65 -1.74 21.26
CA TYR A 204 -3.15 -2.92 20.56
C TYR A 204 -1.98 -3.64 19.92
N GLN A 205 -1.83 -4.92 20.26
CA GLN A 205 -0.78 -5.78 19.74
C GLN A 205 -1.43 -6.96 19.04
N VAL A 206 -0.85 -7.36 17.91
CA VAL A 206 -1.23 -8.61 17.24
C VAL A 206 -1.04 -9.76 18.23
N ASN A 207 -2.01 -10.66 18.29
CA ASN A 207 -1.83 -11.88 19.07
C ASN A 207 -0.65 -12.68 18.49
N GLY A 208 0.39 -12.90 19.30
CA GLY A 208 1.62 -13.59 18.89
C GLY A 208 1.44 -15.06 18.52
N THR A 209 0.24 -15.63 18.66
CA THR A 209 -0.09 -17.01 18.26
C THR A 209 -0.75 -17.11 16.89
N TRP A 210 -0.70 -16.06 16.05
CA TRP A 210 -1.29 -16.12 14.70
C TRP A 210 -0.62 -17.23 13.87
N ASN A 211 -1.42 -18.26 13.56
CA ASN A 211 -1.04 -19.47 12.84
C ASN A 211 -2.18 -19.78 11.86
N ALA A 212 -2.31 -18.94 10.83
CA ALA A 212 -3.13 -19.33 9.69
C ALA A 212 -2.46 -20.56 9.04
N PRO A 213 -3.19 -21.68 8.83
CA PRO A 213 -2.64 -22.82 8.14
C PRO A 213 -2.25 -22.40 6.72
N ALA A 214 -1.14 -22.93 6.21
CA ALA A 214 -0.82 -22.76 4.80
C ALA A 214 -1.98 -23.30 3.95
N SER A 215 -2.54 -22.46 3.09
CA SER A 215 -3.52 -22.90 2.10
C SER A 215 -2.82 -23.32 0.82
N GLU A 216 -3.33 -24.36 0.18
CA GLU A 216 -3.00 -24.63 -1.20
C GLU A 216 -3.62 -23.55 -2.10
N VAL A 217 -3.02 -23.30 -3.26
CA VAL A 217 -3.56 -22.36 -4.24
C VAL A 217 -4.68 -23.08 -5.00
N ASP A 218 -5.92 -22.68 -4.73
CA ASP A 218 -7.08 -23.25 -5.39
C ASP A 218 -7.12 -22.90 -6.88
N LYS A 219 -7.70 -23.78 -7.70
CA LYS A 219 -7.99 -23.47 -9.09
C LYS A 219 -9.11 -22.42 -9.17
N CYS A 220 -9.02 -21.53 -10.16
CA CYS A 220 -10.06 -20.53 -10.37
C CYS A 220 -11.43 -21.17 -10.61
N SER A 221 -12.38 -20.91 -9.71
CA SER A 221 -13.78 -21.35 -9.83
C SER A 221 -14.60 -20.44 -10.75
N PHE A 222 -14.14 -19.21 -10.92
CA PHE A 222 -14.73 -18.20 -11.78
C PHE A 222 -13.64 -17.37 -12.46
N VAL A 223 -13.88 -17.02 -13.72
CA VAL A 223 -13.07 -16.09 -14.50
C VAL A 223 -14.04 -15.10 -15.16
N PRO A 224 -13.89 -13.78 -14.97
CA PRO A 224 -14.76 -12.82 -15.62
C PRO A 224 -14.71 -12.98 -17.15
N SER A 225 -15.86 -12.95 -17.83
CA SER A 225 -15.97 -13.21 -19.28
C SER A 225 -15.18 -12.25 -20.17
N ASP A 226 -14.89 -11.06 -19.66
CA ASP A 226 -14.24 -9.96 -20.39
C ASP A 226 -12.71 -9.99 -20.23
N VAL A 227 -12.18 -10.98 -19.50
CA VAL A 227 -10.76 -11.20 -19.30
C VAL A 227 -10.18 -11.87 -20.54
N ALA A 228 -9.24 -11.19 -21.20
CA ALA A 228 -8.50 -11.76 -22.31
C ALA A 228 -7.64 -12.96 -21.87
N PRO A 229 -7.36 -13.94 -22.76
CA PRO A 229 -6.43 -15.02 -22.46
C PRO A 229 -5.04 -14.50 -22.05
N MET A 230 -4.33 -15.25 -21.19
CA MET A 230 -2.95 -14.94 -20.79
C MET A 230 -1.96 -15.30 -21.92
N GLU A 231 -2.01 -14.59 -23.05
CA GLU A 231 -1.39 -15.08 -24.30
C GLU A 231 0.06 -14.65 -24.56
N TYR A 232 0.75 -14.05 -23.59
CA TYR A 232 2.13 -13.61 -23.79
C TYR A 232 3.09 -14.40 -22.91
N THR A 233 3.98 -15.15 -23.56
CA THR A 233 5.19 -15.67 -22.92
C THR A 233 6.32 -14.68 -23.20
N HIS A 234 6.80 -14.01 -22.17
CA HIS A 234 7.93 -13.10 -22.30
C HIS A 234 9.25 -13.89 -22.30
N LYS A 235 10.23 -13.43 -23.08
CA LYS A 235 11.59 -14.00 -23.01
C LYS A 235 12.17 -13.69 -21.63
N ARG A 236 12.46 -14.73 -20.84
CA ARG A 236 13.01 -14.58 -19.49
C ARG A 236 14.43 -14.01 -19.53
N PRO A 237 14.78 -13.07 -18.64
CA PRO A 237 16.15 -12.59 -18.50
C PRO A 237 17.05 -13.68 -17.88
N ALA A 238 18.36 -13.53 -18.04
CA ALA A 238 19.34 -14.40 -17.38
C ALA A 238 19.39 -14.13 -15.87
N CYS A 239 19.71 -15.16 -15.09
CA CYS A 239 19.86 -15.02 -13.65
C CYS A 239 21.01 -14.07 -13.28
N PRO A 240 20.80 -13.20 -12.28
CA PRO A 240 21.78 -12.22 -11.88
C PRO A 240 22.88 -12.89 -11.07
N SER A 241 24.14 -12.53 -11.34
CA SER A 241 25.26 -13.00 -10.52
C SER A 241 25.37 -12.20 -9.22
N LYS A 242 25.96 -12.80 -8.19
CA LYS A 242 26.30 -12.09 -6.94
C LYS A 242 27.10 -10.81 -7.19
N ALA A 243 28.06 -10.86 -8.12
CA ALA A 243 28.87 -9.70 -8.49
C ALA A 243 28.03 -8.55 -9.09
N MET A 244 27.05 -8.89 -9.93
CA MET A 244 26.11 -7.91 -10.47
C MET A 244 25.31 -7.23 -9.35
N TRP A 245 24.77 -8.00 -8.40
CA TRP A 245 24.01 -7.45 -7.28
C TRP A 245 24.85 -6.58 -6.35
N THR A 246 26.08 -6.99 -6.02
CA THR A 246 26.99 -6.18 -5.21
C THR A 246 27.28 -4.84 -5.87
N LYS A 247 27.52 -4.84 -7.19
CA LYS A 247 27.74 -3.61 -7.95
C LYS A 247 26.53 -2.66 -7.89
N VAL A 248 25.32 -3.19 -8.16
CA VAL A 248 24.09 -2.37 -8.12
C VAL A 248 23.83 -1.84 -6.72
N GLN A 249 24.02 -2.65 -5.68
CA GLN A 249 23.81 -2.21 -4.30
C GLN A 249 24.73 -1.04 -3.94
N HIS A 250 26.01 -1.14 -4.31
CA HIS A 250 27.00 -0.09 -4.10
C HIS A 250 26.68 1.19 -4.87
N GLU A 251 26.35 1.07 -6.16
CA GLU A 251 25.98 2.21 -7.01
C GLU A 251 24.74 2.96 -6.49
N LYS A 252 23.79 2.22 -5.90
CA LYS A 252 22.58 2.78 -5.30
C LYS A 252 22.72 3.09 -3.81
N ARG A 253 23.88 2.84 -3.22
CA ARG A 253 24.20 3.05 -1.79
C ARG A 253 23.26 2.33 -0.83
N VAL A 254 22.64 1.23 -1.25
CA VAL A 254 21.74 0.42 -0.39
C VAL A 254 22.52 -0.60 0.47
N ASP A 255 23.82 -0.73 0.23
CA ASP A 255 24.80 -1.44 1.07
C ASP A 255 25.37 -0.57 2.19
N THR A 256 25.00 0.72 2.24
CA THR A 256 25.43 1.65 3.29
C THR A 256 24.32 1.84 4.33
N VAL A 257 24.70 1.83 5.61
CA VAL A 257 23.77 2.22 6.68
C VAL A 257 23.57 3.72 6.55
N VAL A 258 22.32 4.14 6.33
CA VAL A 258 21.95 5.55 6.35
C VAL A 258 22.22 6.08 7.75
N ASP A 259 23.10 7.08 7.84
CA ASP A 259 23.26 7.87 9.05
C ASP A 259 22.03 8.80 9.16
N TRP A 260 21.07 8.44 10.00
CA TRP A 260 19.86 9.23 10.18
C TRP A 260 20.11 10.56 10.88
N ASP A 261 21.27 10.75 11.52
CA ASP A 261 21.70 12.04 12.08
C ASP A 261 22.24 12.97 10.97
N VAL A 262 22.57 12.42 9.81
CA VAL A 262 22.96 13.13 8.58
C VAL A 262 21.95 12.78 7.50
N LEU A 263 20.75 13.38 7.61
CA LEU A 263 19.70 13.15 6.62
C LEU A 263 20.26 13.40 5.21
N PRO A 264 19.99 12.50 4.24
CA PRO A 264 20.30 12.78 2.85
C PRO A 264 19.70 14.15 2.49
N PRO A 265 20.32 14.91 1.56
CA PRO A 265 19.80 16.20 1.16
C PRO A 265 18.30 16.03 0.91
N PRO A 266 17.46 16.90 1.51
CA PRO A 266 16.02 16.71 1.52
C PRO A 266 15.59 16.37 0.11
N ALA A 267 14.79 15.30 -0.03
CA ALA A 267 14.16 15.02 -1.31
C ALA A 267 13.60 16.36 -1.78
N ILE A 268 13.96 16.78 -3.00
CA ILE A 268 13.42 18.00 -3.58
C ILE A 268 11.92 17.79 -3.49
N ALA A 269 11.29 18.45 -2.50
CA ALA A 269 9.87 18.41 -2.37
C ALA A 269 9.35 18.85 -3.74
N PRO A 270 8.19 18.35 -4.22
CA PRO A 270 7.64 18.81 -5.50
C PRO A 270 7.46 20.34 -5.60
N ILE A 271 7.66 21.04 -4.48
CA ILE A 271 7.77 22.49 -4.35
C ILE A 271 9.10 22.96 -4.96
N GLY A 272 9.13 23.02 -6.30
CA GLY A 272 10.29 23.47 -7.06
C GLY A 272 10.76 24.88 -6.66
N ASN A 273 12.07 25.03 -6.54
CA ASN A 273 12.89 26.23 -6.80
C ASN A 273 12.33 27.63 -6.42
N ALA A 274 11.54 27.73 -5.35
CA ALA A 274 11.14 29.01 -4.82
C ALA A 274 12.00 29.31 -3.58
N THR A 275 12.95 30.24 -3.73
CA THR A 275 13.50 31.00 -2.60
C THR A 275 12.35 31.76 -1.95
N LEU A 276 11.62 31.11 -1.05
CA LEU A 276 10.59 31.72 -0.24
C LEU A 276 11.01 31.54 1.22
N ASN A 277 11.09 32.66 1.94
CA ASN A 277 11.12 32.69 3.39
C ASN A 277 9.77 32.16 3.91
N ILE A 278 9.59 30.85 3.96
CA ILE A 278 8.34 30.20 4.37
C ILE A 278 8.28 29.94 5.89
N SER A 279 8.07 30.99 6.68
CA SER A 279 7.48 30.86 8.02
C SER A 279 5.96 30.62 7.97
N GLU A 280 5.39 30.54 6.77
CA GLU A 280 3.95 30.45 6.49
C GLU A 280 3.65 29.16 5.72
N CYS A 281 2.42 28.66 5.79
CA CYS A 281 1.97 27.49 5.04
C CYS A 281 2.35 27.59 3.55
N PRO A 282 2.71 26.49 2.86
CA PRO A 282 2.94 26.53 1.42
C PRO A 282 1.73 27.18 0.74
N SER A 283 1.92 28.32 0.06
CA SER A 283 0.82 28.91 -0.71
C SER A 283 0.47 27.93 -1.82
N SER A 284 -0.82 27.69 -2.02
CA SER A 284 -1.36 26.73 -2.99
C SER A 284 -1.16 27.14 -4.45
N ASP A 285 -0.13 27.94 -4.76
CA ASP A 285 0.13 28.41 -6.10
C ASP A 285 0.63 27.22 -6.92
N ALA A 286 -0.32 26.66 -7.68
CA ALA A 286 -0.13 25.57 -8.60
C ALA A 286 1.18 25.75 -9.38
N VAL A 287 2.11 24.82 -9.20
CA VAL A 287 3.19 24.61 -10.16
C VAL A 287 2.48 24.37 -11.50
N PRO A 288 2.56 25.29 -12.48
CA PRO A 288 1.95 25.06 -13.77
C PRO A 288 2.60 23.80 -14.34
N PRO A 289 1.86 22.88 -14.96
CA PRO A 289 2.49 21.75 -15.63
C PRO A 289 3.53 22.31 -16.60
N ALA A 290 4.79 21.92 -16.41
CA ALA A 290 5.84 22.25 -17.35
C ALA A 290 5.36 21.80 -18.73
N ALA A 291 5.20 22.75 -19.66
CA ALA A 291 4.79 22.44 -21.00
C ALA A 291 5.84 21.49 -21.62
N LEU A 292 5.49 20.21 -21.71
CA LEU A 292 6.21 19.23 -22.51
C LEU A 292 6.08 19.64 -23.97
N THR A 293 7.00 20.49 -24.42
CA THR A 293 7.17 20.78 -25.84
C THR A 293 7.99 19.64 -26.44
N CYS A 294 7.31 18.69 -27.06
CA CYS A 294 7.95 17.75 -27.97
C CYS A 294 8.51 18.55 -29.15
N THR A 295 9.81 18.86 -29.12
CA THR A 295 10.53 19.28 -30.32
C THR A 295 11.11 18.04 -30.96
N SER A 296 10.66 17.77 -32.19
CA SER A 296 11.17 16.71 -33.04
C SER A 296 12.60 17.05 -33.46
N SER A 297 13.54 16.17 -33.15
CA SER A 297 14.78 15.99 -33.91
C SER A 297 14.68 14.69 -34.71
#